data_AF-A0A5A7RV32-F1
#
_entry.id   AF-A0A5A7RV32-F1
#
_cell.length_a   1.000
_cell.length_b   1.000
_cell.length_c   1.000
_cell.angle_alpha   90.00
_cell.angle_beta   90.00
_cell.angle_gamma   90.00
#
_symmetry.space_group_name_H-M   'P 1'
#
loop_
_entity.id
_entity.type
_entity.pdbx_description
1 polymer ?
#
loop_
_entity_poly.entity_id
_entity_poly.type
_entity_poly.pdbx_seq_one_letter_code
_entity_poly.pdbx_strand_id
1 'polypeptide(L)'
;MKSETQQSSSQMRDFLLPYTLVLLMMMLIALPSVRLSIATALDSVLYPLIGFDATYPLLTISTAGIIVVILSSIFTNIFMDWKAQARAQKMAEYFQKELKKAREKKDTEKIKKLMKLQPKILEVQSQSTSGITKQMVLVLIFITPIFIWLMSFLQRVPYFYFTTPWADVVSLTGRNFVIISNWFLFYIVFTTVVGQVFRQILKYLKVSGKWLHTSG
;
A
#
# COMPACT_ATOMS: atom_id res chain seq x y z
N MET A 1 -6.56 -36.80 -2.83
CA MET A 1 -7.37 -36.12 -3.87
C MET A 1 -8.25 -35.11 -3.16
N LYS A 2 -7.77 -33.87 -2.92
CA LYS A 2 -8.64 -32.79 -2.43
C LYS A 2 -9.50 -32.39 -3.64
N SER A 3 -10.81 -32.56 -3.53
CA SER A 3 -11.75 -32.32 -4.62
C SER A 3 -11.62 -30.88 -5.13
N GLU A 4 -11.72 -30.69 -6.45
CA GLU A 4 -11.63 -29.37 -7.12
C GLU A 4 -12.59 -28.33 -6.52
N THR A 5 -13.68 -28.77 -5.89
CA THR A 5 -14.63 -27.96 -5.11
C THR A 5 -14.02 -27.34 -3.84
N GLN A 6 -13.09 -28.00 -3.16
CA GLN A 6 -12.39 -27.43 -1.99
C GLN A 6 -11.30 -26.42 -2.40
N GLN A 7 -10.70 -26.58 -3.58
CA GLN A 7 -9.67 -25.67 -4.09
C GLN A 7 -10.28 -24.39 -4.70
N SER A 8 -11.44 -24.50 -5.35
CA SER A 8 -12.18 -23.35 -5.87
C SER A 8 -12.77 -22.48 -4.75
N SER A 9 -13.31 -23.09 -3.70
CA SER A 9 -13.85 -22.36 -2.53
C SER A 9 -12.76 -21.68 -1.69
N SER A 10 -11.56 -22.26 -1.58
CA SER A 10 -10.43 -21.60 -0.90
C SER A 10 -9.87 -20.44 -1.71
N GLN A 11 -9.74 -20.58 -3.02
CA GLN A 11 -9.29 -19.49 -3.91
C GLN A 11 -10.28 -18.31 -3.92
N MET A 12 -11.58 -18.58 -3.98
CA MET A 12 -12.61 -17.54 -3.93
C MET A 12 -12.64 -16.83 -2.56
N ARG A 13 -12.45 -17.58 -1.46
CA ARG A 13 -12.33 -17.01 -0.12
C ARG A 13 -11.09 -16.12 0.00
N ASP A 14 -9.94 -16.57 -0.46
CA ASP A 14 -8.68 -15.80 -0.38
C ASP A 14 -8.73 -14.52 -1.24
N PHE A 15 -9.51 -14.52 -2.32
CA PHE A 15 -9.79 -13.32 -3.11
C PHE A 15 -10.81 -12.38 -2.43
N LEU A 16 -11.89 -12.89 -1.85
CA LEU A 16 -13.00 -12.06 -1.33
C LEU A 16 -12.76 -11.51 0.09
N LEU A 17 -12.11 -12.29 0.97
CA LEU A 17 -11.80 -11.90 2.35
C LEU A 17 -11.21 -10.48 2.51
N PRO A 18 -10.19 -10.06 1.73
CA PRO A 18 -9.66 -8.69 1.84
C PRO A 18 -10.70 -7.61 1.57
N TYR A 19 -11.53 -7.77 0.54
CA TYR A 19 -12.53 -6.80 0.15
C TYR A 19 -13.65 -6.72 1.19
N THR A 20 -14.05 -7.85 1.77
CA THR A 20 -15.02 -7.86 2.87
C THR A 20 -14.48 -7.15 4.11
N LEU A 21 -13.18 -7.30 4.41
CA LEU A 21 -12.55 -6.61 5.55
C LEU A 21 -12.45 -5.11 5.31
N VAL A 22 -12.06 -4.68 4.10
CA VAL A 22 -12.05 -3.26 3.73
C VAL A 22 -13.46 -2.67 3.82
N LEU A 23 -14.47 -3.35 3.27
CA LEU A 23 -15.86 -2.91 3.33
C LEU A 23 -16.37 -2.75 4.77
N LEU A 24 -16.09 -3.75 5.62
CA LEU A 24 -16.44 -3.68 7.04
C LEU A 24 -15.77 -2.49 7.71
N MET A 25 -14.49 -2.26 7.42
CA MET A 25 -13.75 -1.14 8.01
C MET A 25 -14.30 0.21 7.56
N MET A 26 -14.70 0.35 6.29
CA MET A 26 -15.37 1.55 5.79
C MET A 26 -16.71 1.80 6.52
N MET A 27 -17.48 0.74 6.76
CA MET A 27 -18.72 0.83 7.53
C MET A 27 -18.47 1.23 8.99
N LEU A 28 -17.45 0.67 9.64
CA LEU A 28 -17.06 1.04 11.00
C LEU A 28 -16.65 2.51 11.09
N ILE A 29 -15.85 3.00 10.13
CA ILE A 29 -15.37 4.38 10.11
C ILE A 29 -16.49 5.37 9.78
N ALA A 30 -17.57 4.94 9.11
CA ALA A 30 -18.72 5.79 8.86
C ALA A 30 -19.41 6.23 10.17
N LEU A 31 -19.29 5.44 11.24
CA LEU A 31 -19.83 5.76 12.56
C LEU A 31 -19.00 6.86 13.25
N PRO A 32 -19.59 8.01 13.63
CA PRO A 32 -18.86 9.07 14.32
C PRO A 32 -18.25 8.64 15.65
N SER A 33 -18.94 7.79 16.40
CA SER A 33 -18.48 7.24 17.68
C SER A 33 -17.19 6.45 17.54
N VAL A 34 -17.10 5.59 16.53
CA VAL A 34 -15.89 4.79 16.25
C VAL A 34 -14.72 5.71 15.90
N ARG A 35 -14.94 6.72 15.04
CA ARG A 35 -13.89 7.69 14.70
C ARG A 35 -13.40 8.44 15.94
N LEU A 36 -14.31 8.88 16.80
CA LEU A 36 -13.98 9.58 18.04
C LEU A 36 -13.16 8.68 18.98
N SER A 37 -13.61 7.44 19.20
CA SER A 37 -12.89 6.48 20.05
C SER A 37 -11.48 6.20 19.55
N ILE A 38 -11.31 5.97 18.24
CA ILE A 38 -10.00 5.76 17.62
C ILE A 38 -9.12 7.01 17.79
N ALA A 39 -9.68 8.19 17.51
CA ALA A 39 -8.95 9.45 17.64
C ALA A 39 -8.47 9.65 19.08
N THR A 40 -9.33 9.51 20.08
CA THR A 40 -8.98 9.69 21.50
C THR A 40 -7.96 8.65 21.97
N ALA A 41 -8.12 7.38 21.57
CA ALA A 41 -7.19 6.32 21.93
C ALA A 41 -5.77 6.62 21.39
N LEU A 42 -5.68 6.97 20.11
CA LEU A 42 -4.40 7.33 19.51
C LEU A 42 -3.87 8.67 20.00
N ASP A 43 -4.72 9.59 20.44
CA ASP A 43 -4.28 10.88 20.95
C ASP A 43 -3.33 10.75 22.13
N SER A 44 -3.65 9.85 23.06
CA SER A 44 -2.82 9.58 24.24
C SER A 44 -1.38 9.16 23.91
N VAL A 45 -1.14 8.61 22.71
CA VAL A 45 0.17 8.09 22.28
C VAL A 45 0.82 9.01 21.24
N LEU A 46 0.07 9.38 20.18
CA LEU A 46 0.61 10.12 19.05
C LEU A 46 0.74 11.62 19.33
N TYR A 47 -0.15 12.21 20.13
CA TYR A 47 -0.04 13.63 20.47
C TYR A 47 1.25 13.98 21.20
N PRO A 48 1.66 13.29 22.29
CA PRO A 48 2.92 13.59 22.95
C PRO A 48 4.15 13.22 22.10
N LEU A 49 4.03 12.23 21.21
CA LEU A 49 5.16 11.73 20.42
C LEU A 49 5.44 12.59 19.17
N ILE A 50 4.39 12.98 18.45
CA ILE A 50 4.50 13.63 17.13
C ILE A 50 3.54 14.83 16.95
N GLY A 51 2.79 15.22 17.99
CA GLY A 51 1.78 16.28 17.92
C GLY A 51 2.35 17.70 18.02
N PHE A 52 3.54 17.88 18.61
CA PHE A 52 4.22 19.18 18.73
C PHE A 52 3.30 20.32 19.21
N ASP A 53 2.49 20.06 20.24
CA ASP A 53 1.49 20.98 20.81
C ASP A 53 0.53 21.60 19.78
N ALA A 54 0.25 20.87 18.69
CA ALA A 54 -0.50 21.33 17.53
C ALA A 54 0.09 22.57 16.81
N THR A 55 1.29 23.00 17.20
CA THR A 55 1.93 24.21 16.70
C THR A 55 2.60 23.99 15.35
N TYR A 56 2.94 22.76 14.97
CA TYR A 56 3.65 22.45 13.71
C TYR A 56 2.92 21.36 12.89
N PRO A 57 1.78 21.68 12.25
CA PRO A 57 0.94 20.70 11.58
C PRO A 57 1.65 19.97 10.44
N LEU A 58 2.44 20.68 9.63
CA LEU A 58 3.22 20.06 8.55
C LEU A 58 4.26 19.08 9.07
N LEU A 59 4.90 19.40 10.20
CA LEU A 59 5.88 18.52 10.83
C LEU A 59 5.20 17.26 11.38
N THR A 60 4.04 17.40 12.03
CA THR A 60 3.23 16.26 12.48
C THR A 60 2.81 15.36 11.32
N ILE A 61 2.28 15.92 10.22
CA ILE A 61 1.87 15.16 9.04
C ILE A 61 3.08 14.46 8.41
N SER A 62 4.22 15.14 8.32
CA SER A 62 5.46 14.58 7.77
C SER A 62 5.95 13.39 8.59
N THR A 63 6.03 13.55 9.92
CA THR A 63 6.47 12.49 10.83
C THR A 63 5.52 11.30 10.81
N ALA A 64 4.21 11.53 10.82
CA ALA A 64 3.21 10.48 10.63
C ALA A 64 3.39 9.77 9.27
N GLY A 65 3.69 10.53 8.20
CA GLY A 65 4.02 10.00 6.89
C GLY A 65 5.24 9.06 6.90
N ILE A 66 6.31 9.45 7.59
CA ILE A 66 7.50 8.59 7.76
C ILE A 66 7.14 7.30 8.48
N ILE A 67 6.40 7.39 9.59
CA ILE A 67 5.94 6.23 10.37
C ILE A 67 5.12 5.29 9.48
N VAL A 68 4.19 5.84 8.70
CA VAL A 68 3.36 5.07 7.77
C VAL A 68 4.21 4.36 6.71
N VAL A 69 5.19 5.05 6.10
CA VAL A 69 6.08 4.43 5.10
C VAL A 69 6.90 3.29 5.71
N ILE A 70 7.41 3.47 6.92
CA ILE A 70 8.18 2.45 7.63
C ILE A 70 7.30 1.24 7.95
N LEU A 71 6.14 1.45 8.59
CA LEU A 71 5.19 0.40 8.94
C LEU A 71 4.74 -0.37 7.70
N SER A 72 4.34 0.36 6.64
CA SER A 72 3.94 -0.24 5.38
C SER A 72 5.05 -1.13 4.83
N SER A 73 6.29 -0.65 4.83
CA SER A 73 7.44 -1.41 4.31
C SER A 73 7.73 -2.67 5.12
N ILE A 74 7.60 -2.61 6.46
CA ILE A 74 7.76 -3.78 7.34
C ILE A 74 6.69 -4.83 7.02
N PHE A 75 5.42 -4.43 6.95
CA PHE A 75 4.34 -5.34 6.59
C PHE A 75 4.53 -5.93 5.19
N THR A 76 4.91 -5.11 4.21
CA THR A 76 5.25 -5.62 2.87
C THR A 76 6.32 -6.69 2.93
N ASN A 77 7.40 -6.45 3.66
CA ASN A 77 8.51 -7.39 3.72
C ASN A 77 8.14 -8.72 4.40
N ILE A 78 7.26 -8.70 5.41
CA ILE A 78 6.83 -9.91 6.13
C ILE A 78 5.89 -10.77 5.26
N PHE A 79 4.98 -10.15 4.51
CA PHE A 79 3.91 -10.87 3.80
C PHE A 79 4.20 -11.15 2.32
N MET A 80 5.11 -10.40 1.69
CA MET A 80 5.39 -10.51 0.26
C MET A 80 6.53 -11.49 -0.03
N ASP A 81 6.24 -12.54 -0.81
CA ASP A 81 7.28 -13.39 -1.41
C ASP A 81 7.84 -12.74 -2.68
N TRP A 82 8.90 -11.95 -2.50
CA TRP A 82 9.61 -11.28 -3.59
C TRP A 82 10.19 -12.25 -4.62
N LYS A 83 10.57 -13.48 -4.24
CA LYS A 83 11.12 -14.49 -5.17
C LYS A 83 10.02 -15.05 -6.07
N ALA A 84 8.87 -15.40 -5.49
CA ALA A 84 7.71 -15.87 -6.24
C ALA A 84 7.20 -14.79 -7.21
N GLN A 85 7.08 -13.55 -6.75
CA GLN A 85 6.64 -12.43 -7.58
C GLN A 85 7.61 -12.15 -8.74
N ALA A 86 8.92 -12.12 -8.48
CA ALA A 86 9.92 -11.92 -9.53
C ALA A 86 9.94 -13.06 -10.56
N ARG A 87 9.73 -14.31 -10.13
CA ARG A 87 9.62 -15.46 -11.03
C ARG A 87 8.38 -15.36 -11.90
N ALA A 88 7.23 -15.02 -11.32
CA ALA A 88 5.97 -14.83 -12.03
C ALA A 88 6.07 -13.71 -13.07
N GLN A 89 6.69 -12.57 -12.71
CA GLN A 89 6.95 -11.46 -13.64
C GLN A 89 7.83 -11.89 -14.81
N LYS A 90 8.97 -12.56 -14.54
CA LYS A 90 9.84 -13.05 -15.62
C LYS A 90 9.11 -14.02 -16.55
N MET A 91 8.37 -14.99 -16.00
CA MET A 91 7.57 -15.93 -16.81
C MET A 91 6.55 -15.20 -17.69
N ALA A 92 5.88 -14.19 -17.14
CA ALA A 92 4.95 -13.36 -17.89
C ALA A 92 5.64 -12.59 -19.03
N GLU A 93 6.78 -11.97 -18.76
CA GLU A 93 7.56 -11.25 -19.77
C GLU A 93 8.03 -12.17 -20.90
N TYR A 94 8.56 -13.36 -20.57
CA TYR A 94 8.96 -14.35 -21.57
C TYR A 94 7.77 -14.81 -22.41
N PHE A 95 6.64 -15.09 -21.78
CA PHE A 95 5.40 -15.45 -22.46
C PHE A 95 4.94 -14.37 -23.45
N GLN A 96 4.88 -13.11 -23.01
CA GLN A 96 4.46 -11.99 -23.86
C GLN A 96 5.43 -11.77 -25.03
N LYS A 97 6.75 -11.89 -24.78
CA LYS A 97 7.77 -11.79 -25.83
C LYS A 97 7.62 -12.90 -26.87
N GLU A 98 7.45 -14.16 -26.45
CA GLU A 98 7.27 -15.28 -27.39
C GLU A 98 5.95 -15.21 -28.14
N LEU A 99 4.87 -14.76 -27.50
CA LEU A 99 3.58 -14.54 -28.16
C LEU A 99 3.67 -13.44 -29.21
N LYS A 100 4.36 -12.33 -28.90
CA LYS A 100 4.62 -11.25 -29.85
C LYS A 100 5.41 -11.75 -31.07
N LYS A 101 6.52 -12.47 -30.85
CA LYS A 101 7.32 -13.07 -31.93
C LYS A 101 6.51 -14.05 -32.78
N ALA A 102 5.67 -14.88 -32.16
CA ALA A 102 4.84 -15.83 -32.88
C ALA A 102 3.78 -15.14 -33.75
N ARG A 103 3.20 -14.03 -33.26
CA ARG A 103 2.28 -13.17 -34.04
C ARG A 103 2.98 -12.49 -35.22
N GLU A 104 4.16 -11.92 -34.99
CA GLU A 104 4.97 -11.29 -36.05
C GLU A 104 5.34 -12.29 -37.15
N LYS A 105 5.66 -13.53 -36.78
CA LYS A 105 5.98 -14.62 -37.70
C LYS A 105 4.75 -15.31 -38.31
N LYS A 106 3.53 -14.92 -37.91
CA LYS A 106 2.25 -15.57 -38.29
C LYS A 106 2.25 -17.09 -38.05
N ASP A 107 2.97 -17.54 -37.01
CA ASP A 107 3.09 -18.97 -36.65
C ASP A 107 1.87 -19.40 -35.83
N THR A 108 0.84 -19.87 -36.53
CA THR A 108 -0.45 -20.25 -35.95
C THR A 108 -0.35 -21.44 -34.99
N GLU A 109 0.53 -22.40 -35.27
CA GLU A 109 0.81 -23.56 -34.41
C GLU A 109 1.43 -23.12 -33.08
N LYS A 110 2.45 -22.26 -33.13
CA LYS A 110 3.10 -21.73 -31.92
C LYS A 110 2.16 -20.83 -31.12
N ILE A 111 1.35 -19.99 -31.77
CA ILE A 111 0.31 -19.20 -31.10
C ILE A 111 -0.66 -20.14 -30.36
N LYS A 112 -1.16 -21.20 -31.00
CA LYS A 112 -2.07 -22.16 -30.37
C LYS A 112 -1.44 -22.85 -29.16
N LYS A 113 -0.16 -23.24 -29.26
CA LYS A 113 0.61 -23.82 -28.13
C LYS A 113 0.78 -22.83 -26.97
N LEU A 114 1.14 -21.59 -27.27
CA LEU A 114 1.27 -20.54 -26.25
C LEU A 114 -0.09 -20.25 -25.59
N MET A 115 -1.18 -20.23 -26.35
CA MET A 115 -2.50 -19.99 -25.77
C MET A 115 -2.94 -21.12 -24.82
N LYS A 116 -2.55 -22.36 -25.06
CA LYS A 116 -2.72 -23.45 -24.10
C LYS A 116 -1.94 -23.25 -22.79
N LEU A 117 -0.82 -22.51 -22.83
CA LEU A 117 -0.01 -22.20 -21.64
C LEU A 117 -0.49 -20.95 -20.90
N GLN A 118 -1.32 -20.10 -21.51
CA GLN A 118 -1.83 -18.88 -20.89
C GLN A 118 -2.46 -19.11 -19.51
N PRO A 119 -3.34 -20.12 -19.31
CA PRO A 119 -3.94 -20.37 -17.99
C PRO A 119 -2.90 -20.64 -16.91
N LYS A 120 -1.82 -21.37 -17.24
CA LYS A 120 -0.73 -21.67 -16.30
C LYS A 120 0.07 -20.42 -15.93
N ILE A 121 0.28 -19.50 -16.88
CA ILE A 121 0.94 -18.22 -16.59
C ILE A 121 0.07 -17.36 -15.67
N LEU A 122 -1.24 -17.32 -15.92
CA LEU A 122 -2.20 -16.62 -15.06
C LEU A 122 -2.27 -17.23 -13.66
N GLU A 123 -2.23 -18.55 -13.56
CA GLU A 123 -2.20 -19.27 -12.28
C GLU A 123 -0.96 -18.90 -11.46
N VAL A 124 0.24 -18.94 -12.07
CA VAL A 124 1.48 -18.56 -11.41
C VAL A 124 1.45 -17.08 -10.95
N GLN A 125 0.91 -16.19 -11.77
CA GLN A 125 0.71 -14.77 -11.39
C GLN A 125 -0.26 -14.63 -10.20
N SER A 126 -1.40 -15.32 -10.24
CA SER A 126 -2.42 -15.29 -9.20
C SER A 126 -1.86 -15.79 -7.86
N GLN A 127 -1.17 -16.93 -7.87
CA GLN A 127 -0.53 -17.48 -6.66
C GLN A 127 0.48 -16.50 -6.04
N SER A 128 1.25 -15.81 -6.87
CA SER A 128 2.21 -14.79 -6.41
C SER A 128 1.56 -13.51 -5.85
N THR A 129 0.25 -13.31 -6.08
CA THR A 129 -0.51 -12.15 -5.60
C THR A 129 -1.13 -12.36 -4.21
N SER A 130 -1.23 -13.60 -3.74
CA SER A 130 -1.86 -13.94 -2.45
C SER A 130 -1.26 -13.20 -1.24
N GLY A 131 0.07 -12.99 -1.22
CA GLY A 131 0.76 -12.21 -0.19
C GLY A 131 0.44 -10.72 -0.25
N ILE A 132 0.28 -10.17 -1.46
CA ILE A 132 -0.06 -8.77 -1.71
C ILE A 132 -1.43 -8.45 -1.08
N THR A 133 -2.39 -9.34 -1.31
CA THR A 133 -3.76 -9.20 -0.81
C THR A 133 -3.83 -9.13 0.71
N LYS A 134 -3.15 -10.04 1.42
CA LYS A 134 -3.11 -10.05 2.89
C LYS A 134 -2.43 -8.80 3.44
N GLN A 135 -1.34 -8.40 2.80
CA GLN A 135 -0.62 -7.18 3.16
C GLN A 135 -1.49 -5.94 3.01
N MET A 136 -2.24 -5.79 1.91
CA MET A 136 -3.06 -4.60 1.65
C MET A 136 -4.05 -4.31 2.78
N VAL A 137 -4.72 -5.34 3.28
CA VAL A 137 -5.72 -5.21 4.36
C VAL A 137 -5.07 -4.80 5.67
N LEU A 138 -3.95 -5.43 6.02
CA LEU A 138 -3.22 -5.09 7.25
C LEU A 138 -2.69 -3.66 7.19
N VAL A 139 -2.09 -3.27 6.08
CA VAL A 139 -1.63 -1.90 5.85
C VAL A 139 -2.78 -0.92 6.04
N LEU A 140 -3.97 -1.21 5.50
CA LEU A 140 -5.15 -0.36 5.66
C LEU A 140 -5.63 -0.29 7.12
N ILE A 141 -5.68 -1.40 7.86
CA ILE A 141 -6.06 -1.46 9.28
C ILE A 141 -5.12 -0.64 10.17
N PHE A 142 -3.81 -0.63 9.87
CA PHE A 142 -2.83 0.10 10.68
C PHE A 142 -2.72 1.58 10.30
N ILE A 143 -2.81 1.89 9.01
CA ILE A 143 -2.68 3.26 8.52
C ILE A 143 -3.93 4.08 8.85
N THR A 144 -5.12 3.51 8.69
CA THR A 144 -6.36 4.29 8.78
C THR A 144 -6.62 4.92 10.15
N PRO A 145 -6.36 4.24 11.29
CA PRO A 145 -6.41 4.88 12.60
C PRO A 145 -5.53 6.13 12.69
N ILE A 146 -4.31 6.10 12.15
CA ILE A 146 -3.40 7.26 12.12
C ILE A 146 -4.04 8.42 11.34
N PHE A 147 -4.71 8.13 10.23
CA PHE A 147 -5.43 9.14 9.46
C PHE A 147 -6.65 9.72 10.20
N ILE A 148 -7.40 8.88 10.90
CA ILE A 148 -8.52 9.32 11.75
C ILE A 148 -8.01 10.26 12.84
N TRP A 149 -6.90 9.90 13.48
CA TRP A 149 -6.25 10.76 14.45
C TRP A 149 -5.76 12.07 13.84
N LEU A 150 -5.09 12.04 12.69
CA LEU A 150 -4.63 13.25 11.98
C LEU A 150 -5.79 14.20 11.65
N MET A 151 -6.95 13.67 11.22
CA MET A 151 -8.13 14.48 10.98
C MET A 151 -8.63 15.19 12.25
N SER A 152 -8.61 14.51 13.40
CA SER A 152 -8.95 15.11 14.70
C SER A 152 -7.89 16.12 15.18
N PHE A 153 -6.61 15.79 15.00
CA PHE A 153 -5.49 16.67 15.30
C PHE A 153 -5.57 18.00 14.54
N LEU A 154 -5.89 17.95 13.24
CA LEU A 154 -5.98 19.14 12.40
C LEU A 154 -7.07 20.13 12.83
N GLN A 155 -8.07 19.70 13.61
CA GLN A 155 -9.09 20.59 14.17
C GLN A 155 -8.57 21.44 15.34
N ARG A 156 -7.43 21.07 15.94
CA ARG A 156 -6.80 21.76 17.09
C ARG A 156 -5.69 22.73 16.68
N VAL A 157 -5.35 22.79 15.41
CA VAL A 157 -4.23 23.58 14.91
C VAL A 157 -4.60 25.07 14.91
N PRO A 158 -3.72 25.96 15.40
CA PRO A 158 -4.02 27.39 15.53
C PRO A 158 -4.07 28.13 14.18
N TYR A 159 -3.43 27.60 13.14
CA TYR A 159 -3.43 28.17 11.80
C TYR A 159 -3.77 27.12 10.73
N PHE A 160 -4.68 27.47 9.82
CA PHE A 160 -5.18 26.56 8.80
C PHE A 160 -4.54 26.77 7.44
N TYR A 161 -3.31 27.31 7.37
CA TYR A 161 -2.65 27.66 6.11
C TYR A 161 -1.16 27.35 6.14
N PHE A 162 -0.58 27.11 4.97
CA PHE A 162 0.86 26.96 4.76
C PHE A 162 1.28 27.51 3.39
N THR A 163 2.56 27.84 3.26
CA THR A 163 3.18 28.34 2.02
C THR A 163 3.73 27.18 1.18
N THR A 164 3.61 27.28 -0.14
CA THR A 164 4.29 26.41 -1.11
C THR A 164 5.11 27.25 -2.08
N PRO A 165 6.07 26.66 -2.83
CA PRO A 165 6.87 27.40 -3.81
C PRO A 165 6.06 28.10 -4.92
N TRP A 166 4.79 27.73 -5.09
CA TRP A 166 3.89 28.24 -6.12
C TRP A 166 2.68 29.00 -5.55
N ALA A 167 2.52 29.08 -4.23
CA ALA A 167 1.42 29.79 -3.59
C ALA A 167 1.73 30.15 -2.13
N ASP A 168 1.57 31.42 -1.76
CA ASP A 168 1.90 31.92 -0.42
C ASP A 168 0.87 31.52 0.65
N VAL A 169 -0.38 31.25 0.25
CA VAL A 169 -1.46 30.90 1.19
C VAL A 169 -2.24 29.70 0.66
N VAL A 170 -1.89 28.51 1.14
CA VAL A 170 -2.62 27.26 0.87
C VAL A 170 -3.29 26.80 2.15
N SER A 171 -4.63 26.74 2.15
CA SER A 171 -5.34 26.23 3.32
C SER A 171 -5.04 24.75 3.57
N LEU A 172 -4.91 24.30 4.82
CA LEU A 172 -4.80 22.89 5.19
C LEU A 172 -6.06 22.11 4.83
N THR A 173 -7.24 22.73 5.00
CA THR A 173 -8.56 22.08 4.87
C THR A 173 -9.43 22.68 3.77
N GLY A 174 -9.00 23.73 3.08
CA GLY A 174 -9.86 24.60 2.25
C GLY A 174 -10.31 24.08 0.88
N ARG A 175 -10.18 22.80 0.54
CA ARG A 175 -10.67 22.28 -0.76
C ARG A 175 -12.06 21.64 -0.59
N ASN A 176 -13.11 22.38 -0.96
CA ASN A 176 -14.48 21.88 -1.14
C ASN A 176 -14.60 21.03 -2.43
N PHE A 177 -13.87 19.91 -2.50
CA PHE A 177 -14.13 18.87 -3.49
C PHE A 177 -13.94 17.51 -2.81
N VAL A 178 -15.00 17.08 -2.11
CA VAL A 178 -15.51 15.73 -1.78
C VAL A 178 -14.53 14.57 -1.45
N ILE A 179 -13.26 14.56 -1.87
CA ILE A 179 -12.37 13.38 -1.80
C ILE A 179 -10.93 13.72 -1.34
N ILE A 180 -10.37 14.92 -1.57
CA ILE A 180 -8.95 15.19 -1.24
C ILE A 180 -8.71 16.59 -0.65
N SER A 181 -8.32 16.64 0.63
CA SER A 181 -7.91 17.86 1.34
C SER A 181 -6.43 18.19 1.13
N ASN A 182 -6.01 19.45 1.27
CA ASN A 182 -4.65 19.89 0.94
C ASN A 182 -3.58 19.26 1.85
N TRP A 183 -3.88 19.03 3.12
CA TRP A 183 -2.99 18.28 4.02
C TRP A 183 -2.75 16.84 3.53
N PHE A 184 -3.75 16.21 2.93
CA PHE A 184 -3.67 14.86 2.39
C PHE A 184 -2.81 14.83 1.11
N LEU A 185 -2.91 15.86 0.27
CA LEU A 185 -2.02 16.03 -0.89
C LEU A 185 -0.56 16.19 -0.45
N PHE A 186 -0.32 17.04 0.55
CA PHE A 186 1.01 17.21 1.13
C PHE A 186 1.55 15.86 1.63
N TYR A 187 0.74 15.10 2.38
CA TYR A 187 1.08 13.75 2.81
C TYR A 187 1.47 12.84 1.63
N ILE A 188 0.67 12.77 0.55
CA ILE A 188 0.94 11.89 -0.60
C ILE A 188 2.28 12.24 -1.26
N VAL A 189 2.49 13.53 -1.52
CA VAL A 189 3.72 14.01 -2.17
C VAL A 189 4.93 13.70 -1.29
N PHE A 190 4.84 14.07 -0.01
CA PHE A 190 5.91 13.86 0.95
C PHE A 190 6.25 12.37 1.13
N THR A 191 5.25 11.52 1.38
CA THR A 191 5.46 10.08 1.56
C THR A 191 5.98 9.38 0.30
N THR A 192 5.61 9.86 -0.90
CA THR A 192 6.18 9.35 -2.14
C THR A 192 7.68 9.60 -2.22
N VAL A 193 8.12 10.82 -1.90
CA VAL A 193 9.55 11.19 -1.88
C VAL A 193 10.29 10.41 -0.80
N VAL A 194 9.77 10.39 0.43
CA VAL A 194 10.35 9.60 1.54
C VAL A 194 10.45 8.13 1.17
N GLY A 195 9.42 7.56 0.55
CA GLY A 195 9.44 6.17 0.09
C GLY A 195 10.52 5.89 -0.94
N GLN A 196 10.82 6.83 -1.84
CA GLN A 196 11.94 6.71 -2.78
C GLN A 196 13.29 6.71 -2.04
N VAL A 197 13.48 7.65 -1.11
CA VAL A 197 14.70 7.73 -0.30
C VAL A 197 14.89 6.43 0.50
N PHE A 198 13.83 5.95 1.16
CA PHE A 198 13.86 4.71 1.92
C PHE A 198 14.26 3.50 1.07
N ARG A 199 13.70 3.38 -0.16
CA ARG A 199 14.11 2.34 -1.11
C ARG A 199 15.59 2.42 -1.48
N GLN A 200 16.10 3.63 -1.69
CA GLN A 200 17.51 3.83 -2.02
C GLN A 200 18.43 3.45 -0.86
N ILE A 201 18.04 3.79 0.38
CA ILE A 201 18.75 3.38 1.60
C ILE A 201 18.78 1.86 1.70
N LEU A 202 17.64 1.18 1.55
CA LEU A 202 17.58 -0.29 1.57
C LEU A 202 18.46 -0.92 0.49
N LYS A 203 18.48 -0.35 -0.72
CA LYS A 203 19.34 -0.82 -1.81
C LYS A 203 20.81 -0.63 -1.46
N TYR A 204 21.18 0.52 -0.91
CA TYR A 204 22.55 0.80 -0.47
C TYR A 204 23.01 -0.18 0.61
N LEU A 205 22.20 -0.39 1.66
CA LEU A 205 22.48 -1.36 2.72
C LEU A 205 22.61 -2.79 2.17
N LYS A 206 21.79 -3.17 1.18
CA LYS A 206 21.89 -4.47 0.51
C LYS A 206 23.20 -4.64 -0.27
N VAL A 207 23.71 -3.56 -0.87
CA VAL A 207 24.95 -3.56 -1.67
C VAL A 207 26.20 -3.40 -0.79
N SER A 208 26.13 -2.67 0.33
CA SER A 208 27.27 -2.38 1.23
C SER A 208 27.65 -3.54 2.16
N GLY A 209 26.93 -4.67 2.14
CA GLY A 209 27.33 -5.93 2.76
C GLY A 209 26.61 -6.31 4.06
N LYS A 210 26.36 -7.63 4.24
CA LYS A 210 25.77 -8.36 5.40
C LYS A 210 24.28 -8.75 5.38
N TRP A 211 23.76 -9.37 4.32
CA TRP A 211 22.53 -10.21 4.42
C TRP A 211 22.69 -11.57 3.70
N LEU A 212 23.89 -12.16 3.78
CA LEU A 212 24.24 -13.44 3.15
C LEU A 212 23.94 -14.70 3.98
N HIS A 213 23.26 -14.61 5.12
CA HIS A 213 22.86 -15.79 5.90
C HIS A 213 21.47 -15.61 6.51
N THR A 214 20.41 -15.97 5.77
CA THR A 214 19.08 -16.43 6.28
C THR A 214 18.06 -16.61 5.14
N SER A 215 18.49 -17.12 3.98
CA SER A 215 17.54 -17.80 3.08
C SER A 215 18.27 -18.93 2.36
N GLY A 216 18.58 -19.98 3.12
CA GLY A 216 18.60 -21.35 2.60
C GLY A 216 17.16 -21.82 2.44
#